data_AF-A0A9R0TEI9-F1
#
_entry.id   AF-A0A9R0TEI9-F1
#
_cell.length_a   1.000
_cell.length_b   1.000
_cell.length_c   1.000
_cell.angle_alpha   90.00
_cell.angle_beta   90.00
_cell.angle_gamma   90.00
#
_symmetry.space_group_name_H-M   'P 1'
#
loop_
_entity.id
_entity.type
_entity.pdbx_description
1 polymer ?
#
loop_
_entity_poly.entity_id
_entity_poly.type
_entity_poly.pdbx_seq_one_letter_code
_entity_poly.pdbx_strand_id
1 'polypeptide(L)'
;MMMRSKRRKGLQLTNLPKDILCSILSRLPLKEAVRTSILSERWKHLWRCHSNLEFSLRSVLPGPRTNGPNDGRPWKDVFIQRVDAVLQQHCGAGVDNIQFQAPCDDEHGERIEGWVRFAVASKARQLILDFSATHHIQQHPYKIDLRLLDDSESSHLQSIKLCAVSLKVPADFKGFRNLKRVFLADTDITDGDLQHLVSNCSSVLEFLGISGCGMLTRLRISHLSNKLKHLQVYDCRLLRAMEFNFGLVKLEYKGPSIILLSPPGTLLLADVCIKLEGISTNSLEYMFTKLCHNAPRVETLTLRCHEGKMAALPGKLHEFVHLKHLTLGLTFGNH
;
A
#
# COMPACT_ATOMS: atom_id res chain seq x y z
N MET A 1 55.20 -16.43 38.35
CA MET A 1 53.97 -17.24 38.23
C MET A 1 52.83 -16.32 37.80
N MET A 2 52.58 -16.18 36.49
CA MET A 2 51.52 -15.32 35.96
C MET A 2 50.16 -15.96 36.22
N MET A 3 49.32 -15.31 37.02
CA MET A 3 47.92 -15.70 37.22
C MET A 3 47.16 -15.51 35.89
N ARG A 4 46.76 -16.62 35.27
CA ARG A 4 45.81 -16.61 34.16
C ARG A 4 44.48 -16.05 34.65
N SER A 5 44.15 -14.83 34.24
CA SER A 5 42.81 -14.25 34.36
C SER A 5 41.77 -15.23 33.78
N LYS A 6 40.88 -15.73 34.62
CA LYS A 6 39.69 -16.48 34.18
C LYS A 6 38.84 -15.52 33.34
N ARG A 7 38.92 -15.62 32.01
CA ARG A 7 37.94 -15.01 31.10
C ARG A 7 36.56 -15.41 31.63
N ARG A 8 35.74 -14.44 32.06
CA ARG A 8 34.31 -14.66 32.29
C ARG A 8 33.78 -15.42 31.07
N LYS A 9 33.10 -16.55 31.26
CA LYS A 9 32.37 -17.23 30.18
C LYS A 9 31.29 -16.24 29.73
N GLY A 10 31.66 -15.34 28.82
CA GLY A 10 30.72 -14.43 28.19
C GLY A 10 29.67 -15.28 27.50
N LEU A 11 28.41 -14.86 27.59
CA LEU A 11 27.32 -15.46 26.84
C LEU A 11 27.71 -15.49 25.36
N GLN A 12 28.02 -16.67 24.83
CA GLN A 12 28.28 -16.83 23.41
C GLN A 12 26.94 -16.94 22.72
N LEU A 13 26.75 -16.18 21.64
CA LEU A 13 25.53 -16.19 20.84
C LEU A 13 25.21 -17.61 20.33
N THR A 14 26.24 -18.44 20.11
CA THR A 14 26.13 -19.86 19.74
C THR A 14 25.48 -20.75 20.79
N ASN A 15 25.34 -20.30 22.04
CA ASN A 15 24.73 -21.08 23.13
C ASN A 15 23.23 -20.80 23.28
N LEU A 16 22.68 -19.81 22.58
CA LEU A 16 21.25 -19.51 22.63
C LEU A 16 20.42 -20.60 21.91
N PRO A 17 19.19 -20.88 22.36
CA PRO A 17 18.23 -21.72 21.64
C PRO A 17 17.94 -21.21 20.21
N LYS A 18 17.55 -22.13 19.31
CA LYS A 18 17.35 -21.82 17.88
C LYS A 18 16.26 -20.78 17.66
N ASP A 19 15.16 -20.89 18.38
CA ASP A 19 14.04 -19.97 18.42
C ASP A 19 14.46 -18.55 18.83
N ILE A 20 15.31 -18.40 19.84
CA ILE A 20 15.87 -17.09 20.22
C ILE A 20 16.73 -16.53 19.08
N LEU A 21 17.56 -17.35 18.44
CA LEU A 21 18.36 -16.91 17.30
C LEU A 21 17.49 -16.48 16.11
N CYS A 22 16.43 -17.23 15.80
CA CYS A 22 15.46 -16.85 14.77
C CYS A 22 14.76 -15.54 15.14
N SER A 23 14.41 -15.32 16.41
CA SER A 23 13.81 -14.07 16.89
C SER A 23 14.76 -12.87 16.83
N ILE A 24 16.06 -13.09 16.99
CA ILE A 24 17.08 -12.05 16.77
C ILE A 24 17.16 -11.74 15.28
N LEU A 25 17.26 -12.77 14.43
CA LEU A 25 17.38 -12.60 12.98
C LEU A 25 16.15 -11.93 12.36
N SER A 26 14.93 -12.23 12.84
CA SER A 26 13.70 -11.63 12.32
C SER A 26 13.60 -10.12 12.55
N ARG A 27 14.49 -9.54 13.37
CA ARG A 27 14.60 -8.10 13.61
C ARG A 27 15.63 -7.44 12.70
N LEU A 28 16.41 -8.21 11.95
CA LEU A 28 17.36 -7.70 10.98
C LEU A 28 16.70 -7.60 9.60
N PRO A 29 17.15 -6.69 8.73
CA PRO A 29 16.83 -6.75 7.31
C PRO A 29 17.23 -8.12 6.74
N LEU A 30 16.42 -8.66 5.81
CA LEU A 30 16.66 -9.99 5.22
C LEU A 30 18.10 -10.17 4.75
N LYS A 31 18.66 -9.17 4.06
CA LYS A 31 20.05 -9.18 3.58
C LYS A 31 21.07 -9.42 4.70
N GLU A 32 20.88 -8.77 5.84
CA GLU A 32 21.75 -8.92 7.01
C GLU A 32 21.55 -10.28 7.68
N ALA A 33 20.29 -10.74 7.78
CA ALA A 33 19.98 -12.06 8.28
C ALA A 33 20.66 -13.17 7.45
N VAL A 34 20.59 -13.08 6.12
CA VAL A 34 21.30 -14.00 5.21
C VAL A 34 22.82 -13.90 5.40
N ARG A 35 23.39 -12.71 5.61
CA ARG A 35 24.84 -12.55 5.86
C ARG A 35 25.33 -13.29 7.10
N THR A 36 24.47 -13.48 8.11
CA THR A 36 24.85 -14.26 9.30
C THR A 36 25.11 -15.75 9.01
N SER A 37 24.71 -16.24 7.83
CA SER A 37 24.91 -17.65 7.41
C SER A 37 26.38 -18.08 7.37
N ILE A 38 27.32 -17.13 7.27
CA ILE A 38 28.76 -17.42 7.24
C ILE A 38 29.39 -17.55 8.64
N LEU A 39 28.65 -17.24 9.72
CA LEU A 39 29.20 -17.22 11.07
C LEU A 39 29.52 -18.62 11.59
N SER A 40 28.68 -19.60 11.31
CA SER A 40 28.94 -21.04 11.55
C SER A 40 27.87 -21.92 10.88
N GLU A 41 28.09 -23.23 10.87
CA GLU A 41 27.12 -24.19 10.31
C GLU A 41 25.74 -24.09 10.98
N ARG A 42 25.69 -23.72 12.27
CA ARG A 42 24.43 -23.50 12.98
C ARG A 42 23.65 -22.30 12.44
N TRP A 43 24.34 -21.26 11.97
CA TRP A 43 23.72 -20.02 11.47
C TRP A 43 23.36 -20.07 9.99
N LYS A 44 24.01 -20.95 9.22
CA LYS A 44 23.86 -21.13 7.78
C LYS A 44 22.42 -21.17 7.29
N HIS A 45 21.52 -21.76 8.09
CA HIS A 45 20.13 -22.03 7.70
C HIS A 45 19.09 -21.31 8.55
N LEU A 46 19.47 -20.50 9.54
CA LEU A 46 18.51 -19.87 10.46
C LEU A 46 17.62 -18.84 9.77
N TRP A 47 18.16 -18.13 8.79
CA TRP A 47 17.42 -17.15 8.01
C TRP A 47 16.31 -17.78 7.14
N ARG A 48 16.32 -19.11 6.92
CA ARG A 48 15.34 -19.78 6.04
C ARG A 48 13.91 -19.76 6.57
N CYS A 49 13.69 -19.33 7.81
CA CYS A 49 12.36 -19.13 8.41
C CYS A 49 12.10 -17.64 8.72
N HIS A 50 12.71 -16.73 7.97
CA HIS A 50 12.61 -15.30 8.22
C HIS A 50 11.21 -14.79 7.85
N SER A 51 10.51 -14.16 8.80
CA SER A 51 9.12 -13.76 8.60
C SER A 51 8.94 -12.55 7.67
N ASN A 52 10.00 -11.77 7.43
CA ASN A 52 9.95 -10.59 6.58
C ASN A 52 10.83 -10.74 5.33
N LEU A 53 10.23 -10.92 4.16
CA LEU A 53 10.92 -11.12 2.90
C LEU A 53 10.82 -9.86 2.04
N GLU A 54 11.82 -8.98 2.14
CA GLU A 54 11.85 -7.71 1.40
C GLU A 54 12.90 -7.74 0.29
N PHE A 55 12.41 -7.75 -0.95
CA PHE A 55 13.22 -7.72 -2.16
C PHE A 55 13.08 -6.38 -2.85
N SER A 56 14.14 -5.58 -2.83
CA SER A 56 14.24 -4.34 -3.59
C SER A 56 15.53 -4.32 -4.39
N LEU A 57 15.61 -3.49 -5.42
CA LEU A 57 16.86 -3.31 -6.17
C LEU A 57 18.06 -3.01 -5.24
N ARG A 58 17.84 -2.21 -4.19
CA ARG A 58 18.87 -1.85 -3.21
C ARG A 58 19.23 -3.02 -2.28
N SER A 59 18.26 -3.83 -1.88
CA SER A 59 18.52 -4.97 -1.00
C SER A 59 19.20 -6.11 -1.75
N VAL A 60 18.74 -6.41 -2.97
CA VAL A 60 19.12 -7.59 -3.76
C VAL A 60 20.38 -7.37 -4.59
N LEU A 61 20.57 -6.20 -5.23
CA LEU A 61 21.72 -5.97 -6.11
C LEU A 61 22.92 -5.41 -5.30
N PRO A 62 24.17 -5.71 -5.71
CA PRO A 62 25.35 -5.05 -5.15
C PRO A 62 25.34 -3.56 -5.52
N GLY A 63 25.90 -2.70 -4.65
CA GLY A 63 25.90 -1.23 -4.78
C GLY A 63 26.47 -0.68 -6.10
N PRO A 64 26.46 0.65 -6.32
CA PRO A 64 26.51 1.28 -7.63
C PRO A 64 27.84 1.02 -8.36
N ARG A 65 27.89 -0.10 -9.08
CA ARG A 65 28.83 -0.40 -10.17
C ARG A 65 28.10 -0.70 -11.48
N THR A 66 26.81 -0.42 -11.53
CA THR A 66 26.05 -0.29 -12.77
C THR A 66 25.86 1.19 -13.03
N ASN A 67 26.36 1.66 -14.18
CA ASN A 67 26.25 3.04 -14.61
C ASN A 67 24.78 3.35 -14.93
N GLY A 68 24.00 3.66 -13.90
CA GLY A 68 22.59 4.03 -14.05
C GLY A 68 21.69 2.93 -14.65
N PRO A 69 20.37 3.19 -14.71
CA PRO A 69 19.40 2.32 -15.37
C PRO A 69 19.47 2.32 -16.91
N ASN A 70 20.38 3.09 -17.52
CA ASN A 70 20.60 3.17 -18.98
C ASN A 70 21.64 2.17 -19.51
N ASP A 71 22.36 1.47 -18.64
CA ASP A 71 23.25 0.39 -19.05
C ASP A 71 22.37 -0.84 -19.26
N GLY A 72 22.27 -1.32 -20.51
CA GLY A 72 21.51 -2.52 -20.92
C GLY A 72 22.01 -3.84 -20.32
N ARG A 73 22.50 -3.81 -19.06
CA ARG A 73 22.78 -5.00 -18.26
C ARG A 73 21.46 -5.63 -17.80
N PRO A 74 21.41 -6.97 -17.72
CA PRO A 74 20.25 -7.72 -17.27
C PRO A 74 20.11 -7.66 -15.73
N TRP A 75 20.00 -6.46 -15.16
CA TRP A 75 19.74 -6.31 -13.73
C TRP A 75 18.40 -6.95 -13.34
N LYS A 76 17.43 -6.97 -14.28
CA LYS A 76 16.16 -7.69 -14.14
C LYS A 76 16.41 -9.18 -13.90
N ASP A 77 17.17 -9.85 -14.78
CA ASP A 77 17.48 -11.27 -14.64
C ASP A 77 18.23 -11.57 -13.34
N VAL A 78 19.21 -10.73 -12.98
CA VAL A 78 19.97 -10.90 -11.73
C VAL A 78 19.07 -10.71 -10.51
N PHE A 79 18.15 -9.75 -10.55
CA PHE A 79 17.16 -9.56 -9.48
C PHE A 79 16.28 -10.79 -9.35
N ILE A 80 15.68 -11.23 -10.46
CA ILE A 80 14.79 -12.40 -10.52
C ILE A 80 15.50 -13.65 -10.01
N GLN A 81 16.68 -13.96 -10.55
CA GLN A 81 17.47 -15.11 -10.15
C GLN A 81 17.77 -15.12 -8.64
N ARG A 82 18.10 -13.96 -8.07
CA ARG A 82 18.39 -13.85 -6.63
C ARG A 82 17.13 -13.99 -5.78
N VAL A 83 16.02 -13.38 -6.19
CA VAL A 83 14.72 -13.57 -5.53
C VAL A 83 14.37 -15.05 -5.52
N ASP A 84 14.44 -15.70 -6.67
CA ASP A 84 14.09 -17.12 -6.80
C ASP A 84 15.00 -18.02 -5.97
N ALA A 85 16.32 -17.75 -5.95
CA ALA A 85 17.26 -18.50 -5.13
C ALA A 85 16.98 -18.37 -3.62
N VAL A 86 16.46 -17.22 -3.18
CA VAL A 86 16.05 -17.01 -1.78
C VAL A 86 14.75 -17.75 -1.50
N LEU A 87 13.73 -17.61 -2.37
CA LEU A 87 12.42 -18.27 -2.19
C LEU A 87 12.56 -19.80 -2.19
N GLN A 88 13.40 -20.37 -3.06
CA GLN A 88 13.69 -21.81 -3.13
C GLN A 88 14.35 -22.36 -1.86
N GLN A 89 15.10 -21.53 -1.14
CA GLN A 89 15.78 -21.94 0.09
C GLN A 89 14.94 -21.67 1.35
N HIS A 90 13.93 -20.83 1.25
CA HIS A 90 13.04 -20.53 2.36
C HIS A 90 12.20 -21.76 2.70
N CYS A 91 11.85 -21.92 3.98
CA CYS A 91 11.05 -23.05 4.46
C CYS A 91 9.59 -23.04 4.02
N GLY A 92 9.16 -21.99 3.30
CA GLY A 92 7.78 -21.81 2.83
C GLY A 92 6.74 -21.62 3.94
N ALA A 93 7.13 -21.30 5.18
CA ALA A 93 6.20 -21.10 6.29
C ALA A 93 6.62 -19.94 7.21
N GLY A 94 5.66 -19.40 7.97
CA GLY A 94 5.91 -18.35 8.96
C GLY A 94 6.28 -16.99 8.35
N VAL A 95 5.90 -16.76 7.10
CA VAL A 95 6.08 -15.45 6.44
C VAL A 95 4.95 -14.54 6.90
N ASP A 96 5.30 -13.37 7.44
CA ASP A 96 4.35 -12.33 7.80
C ASP A 96 4.21 -11.31 6.65
N ASN A 97 5.33 -10.87 6.08
CA ASN A 97 5.37 -9.84 5.06
C ASN A 97 6.28 -10.26 3.91
N ILE A 98 5.80 -10.09 2.68
CA ILE A 98 6.55 -10.35 1.46
C ILE A 98 6.40 -9.18 0.48
N GLN A 99 7.52 -8.69 -0.02
CA GLN A 99 7.58 -7.47 -0.83
C GLN A 99 8.53 -7.66 -2.00
N PHE A 100 8.05 -7.33 -3.20
CA PHE A 100 8.83 -7.32 -4.43
C PHE A 100 8.80 -5.90 -5.01
N GLN A 101 9.96 -5.24 -5.01
CA GLN A 101 10.13 -3.84 -5.36
C GLN A 101 11.19 -3.68 -6.46
N ALA A 102 10.76 -3.87 -7.70
CA ALA A 102 11.59 -3.72 -8.88
C ALA A 102 10.70 -3.50 -10.10
N PRO A 103 11.12 -2.70 -11.09
CA PRO A 103 10.38 -2.56 -12.35
C PRO A 103 10.25 -3.92 -13.05
N CYS A 104 9.01 -4.40 -13.16
CA CYS A 104 8.64 -5.69 -13.74
C CYS A 104 7.41 -5.52 -14.65
N ASP A 105 7.35 -6.32 -15.69
CA ASP A 105 6.35 -6.31 -16.76
C ASP A 105 5.97 -7.75 -17.14
N ASP A 106 5.07 -7.88 -18.13
CA ASP A 106 4.55 -9.17 -18.61
C ASP A 106 5.65 -10.13 -19.12
N GLU A 107 6.84 -9.63 -19.51
CA GLU A 107 7.99 -10.48 -19.91
C GLU A 107 8.42 -11.44 -18.80
N HIS A 108 8.15 -11.08 -17.55
CA HIS A 108 8.54 -11.83 -16.36
C HIS A 108 7.35 -12.52 -15.68
N GLY A 109 6.21 -12.61 -16.37
CA GLY A 109 4.93 -13.02 -15.80
C GLY A 109 5.01 -14.35 -15.05
N GLU A 110 5.54 -15.41 -15.67
CA GLU A 110 5.66 -16.73 -15.02
C GLU A 110 6.41 -16.69 -13.68
N ARG A 111 7.46 -15.86 -13.58
CA ARG A 111 8.24 -15.70 -12.33
C ARG A 111 7.45 -14.93 -11.29
N ILE A 112 6.82 -13.83 -11.69
CA ILE A 112 5.96 -13.03 -10.81
C ILE A 112 4.80 -13.86 -10.27
N GLU A 113 4.13 -14.66 -11.11
CA GLU A 113 3.10 -15.58 -10.66
C GLU A 113 3.66 -16.61 -9.66
N GLY A 114 4.86 -17.15 -9.90
CA GLY A 114 5.56 -18.01 -8.95
C GLY A 114 5.78 -17.35 -7.59
N TRP A 115 6.16 -16.07 -7.57
CA TRP A 115 6.31 -15.28 -6.35
C TRP A 115 4.98 -15.09 -5.61
N VAL A 116 3.91 -14.80 -6.35
CA VAL A 116 2.55 -14.68 -5.78
C VAL A 116 2.09 -16.03 -5.20
N ARG A 117 2.30 -17.14 -5.91
CA ARG A 117 1.99 -18.48 -5.41
C ARG A 117 2.78 -18.81 -4.14
N PHE A 118 4.05 -18.44 -4.09
CA PHE A 118 4.86 -18.60 -2.87
C PHE A 118 4.28 -17.77 -1.71
N ALA A 119 3.90 -16.50 -1.96
CA ALA A 119 3.29 -15.64 -0.94
C ALA A 119 2.03 -16.28 -0.34
N VAL A 120 1.14 -16.80 -1.19
CA VAL A 120 -0.08 -17.49 -0.77
C VAL A 120 0.22 -18.79 -0.03
N ALA A 121 1.06 -19.66 -0.59
CA ALA A 121 1.45 -20.93 0.02
C ALA A 121 2.12 -20.75 1.39
N SER A 122 2.88 -19.67 1.55
CA SER A 122 3.55 -19.32 2.81
C SER A 122 2.64 -18.74 3.90
N LYS A 123 1.35 -18.54 3.57
CA LYS A 123 0.34 -17.90 4.43
C LYS A 123 0.75 -16.48 4.86
N ALA A 124 1.37 -15.74 3.94
CA ALA A 124 1.76 -14.35 4.18
C ALA A 124 0.56 -13.49 4.60
N ARG A 125 0.75 -12.62 5.60
CA ARG A 125 -0.26 -11.65 6.03
C ARG A 125 -0.27 -10.41 5.15
N GLN A 126 0.86 -10.07 4.56
CA GLN A 126 1.01 -8.91 3.69
C GLN A 126 1.77 -9.26 2.42
N LEU A 127 1.23 -8.83 1.29
CA LEU A 127 1.87 -8.88 -0.02
C LEU A 127 2.00 -7.46 -0.58
N ILE A 128 3.21 -7.08 -0.98
CA ILE A 128 3.47 -5.85 -1.72
C ILE A 128 4.11 -6.18 -3.06
N LEU A 129 3.45 -5.80 -4.14
CA LEU A 129 4.01 -5.76 -5.48
C LEU A 129 4.18 -4.30 -5.87
N ASP A 130 5.42 -3.85 -5.96
CA ASP A 130 5.77 -2.48 -6.36
C ASP A 130 6.66 -2.51 -7.58
N PHE A 131 6.04 -2.41 -8.75
CA PHE A 131 6.71 -2.46 -10.04
C PHE A 131 6.96 -1.08 -10.63
N SER A 132 6.83 -0.03 -9.79
CA SER A 132 7.07 1.33 -10.22
C SER A 132 8.51 1.51 -10.71
N ALA A 133 8.66 2.14 -11.88
CA ALA A 133 9.97 2.49 -12.40
C ALA A 133 10.48 3.76 -11.73
N THR A 134 11.70 3.72 -11.20
CA THR A 134 12.34 4.93 -10.64
C THR A 134 12.68 5.98 -11.70
N HIS A 135 12.62 5.62 -12.99
CA HIS A 135 12.94 6.47 -14.12
C HIS A 135 12.07 6.06 -15.33
N HIS A 136 11.79 7.02 -16.23
CA HIS A 136 10.88 7.05 -17.38
C HIS A 136 10.87 5.88 -18.41
N ILE A 137 10.94 4.62 -17.98
CA ILE A 137 10.82 3.49 -18.89
C ILE A 137 9.34 3.34 -19.25
N GLN A 138 9.03 3.44 -20.55
CA GLN A 138 7.72 3.07 -21.10
C GLN A 138 7.57 1.55 -21.03
N GLN A 139 7.23 1.03 -19.86
CA GLN A 139 6.86 -0.37 -19.66
C GLN A 139 5.34 -0.46 -19.56
N HIS A 140 4.77 -1.45 -20.24
CA HIS A 140 3.37 -1.79 -20.04
C HIS A 140 3.22 -2.41 -18.65
N PRO A 141 2.21 -1.97 -17.87
CA PRO A 141 2.04 -2.48 -16.51
C PRO A 141 1.71 -3.97 -16.53
N TYR A 142 2.34 -4.72 -15.61
CA TYR A 142 2.13 -6.16 -15.47
C TYR A 142 0.65 -6.49 -15.21
N LYS A 143 0.08 -7.42 -15.97
CA LYS A 143 -1.31 -7.86 -15.82
C LYS A 143 -1.41 -8.91 -14.72
N ILE A 144 -1.85 -8.48 -13.54
CA ILE A 144 -2.02 -9.39 -12.42
C ILE A 144 -3.32 -10.17 -12.52
N ASP A 145 -3.23 -11.49 -12.37
CA ASP A 145 -4.36 -12.38 -12.22
C ASP A 145 -4.73 -12.55 -10.73
N LEU A 146 -5.85 -11.98 -10.31
CA LEU A 146 -6.33 -12.09 -8.93
C LEU A 146 -6.67 -13.53 -8.52
N ARG A 147 -6.91 -14.44 -9.45
CA ARG A 147 -7.18 -15.85 -9.14
C ARG A 147 -5.99 -16.51 -8.44
N LEU A 148 -4.78 -15.99 -8.65
CA LEU A 148 -3.57 -16.44 -7.94
C LEU A 148 -3.62 -16.13 -6.45
N LEU A 149 -4.46 -15.16 -6.04
CA LEU A 149 -4.63 -14.71 -4.66
C LEU A 149 -5.93 -15.27 -4.03
N ASP A 150 -6.86 -15.78 -4.84
CA ASP A 150 -8.17 -16.33 -4.46
C ASP A 150 -8.05 -17.76 -3.91
N ASP A 151 -7.30 -17.94 -2.81
CA ASP A 151 -7.31 -19.19 -2.05
C ASP A 151 -8.37 -19.11 -0.93
N SER A 152 -9.63 -19.17 -1.37
CA SER A 152 -10.85 -18.84 -0.61
C SER A 152 -11.06 -19.56 0.73
N GLU A 153 -10.26 -20.57 1.10
CA GLU A 153 -10.33 -21.24 2.41
C GLU A 153 -9.07 -21.07 3.25
N SER A 154 -7.91 -20.79 2.63
CA SER A 154 -6.59 -20.86 3.29
C SER A 154 -5.85 -19.53 3.35
N SER A 155 -6.34 -18.49 2.65
CA SER A 155 -5.68 -17.19 2.58
C SER A 155 -5.64 -16.46 3.92
N HIS A 156 -4.44 -16.25 4.44
CA HIS A 156 -4.15 -15.44 5.64
C HIS A 156 -3.88 -13.97 5.31
N LEU A 157 -4.06 -13.59 4.04
CA LEU A 157 -3.69 -12.29 3.52
C LEU A 157 -4.63 -11.22 4.08
N GLN A 158 -4.04 -10.27 4.80
CA GLN A 158 -4.73 -9.17 5.48
C GLN A 158 -4.45 -7.81 4.83
N SER A 159 -3.37 -7.70 4.07
CA SER A 159 -2.95 -6.46 3.42
C SER A 159 -2.36 -6.73 2.04
N ILE A 160 -2.85 -6.03 1.02
CA ILE A 160 -2.29 -6.04 -0.32
C ILE A 160 -1.96 -4.61 -0.73
N LYS A 161 -0.73 -4.40 -1.22
CA LYS A 161 -0.35 -3.19 -1.97
C LYS A 161 0.07 -3.60 -3.38
N LEU A 162 -0.60 -3.06 -4.39
CA LEU A 162 -0.26 -3.22 -5.79
C LEU A 162 0.12 -1.84 -6.35
N CYS A 163 1.28 -1.75 -7.00
CA CYS A 163 1.79 -0.51 -7.56
C CYS A 163 2.37 -0.74 -8.95
N ALA A 164 1.96 0.09 -9.92
CA ALA A 164 2.32 -0.04 -11.34
C ALA A 164 1.93 -1.39 -11.96
N VAL A 165 0.67 -1.80 -11.78
CA VAL A 165 0.10 -3.03 -12.36
C VAL A 165 -1.20 -2.75 -13.11
N SER A 166 -1.58 -3.65 -14.00
CA SER A 166 -2.88 -3.68 -14.65
C SER A 166 -3.75 -4.72 -13.97
N LEU A 167 -4.93 -4.30 -13.49
CA LEU A 167 -5.82 -5.12 -12.69
C LEU A 167 -7.18 -5.24 -13.37
N LYS A 168 -7.58 -6.47 -13.68
CA LYS A 168 -8.96 -6.82 -14.06
C LYS A 168 -9.52 -7.80 -13.04
N VAL A 169 -10.74 -7.57 -12.59
CA VAL A 169 -11.37 -8.45 -11.60
C VAL A 169 -12.21 -9.48 -12.34
N PRO A 170 -11.88 -10.79 -12.24
CA PRO A 170 -12.68 -11.84 -12.85
C PRO A 170 -14.14 -11.81 -12.36
N ALA A 171 -15.09 -12.18 -13.22
CA ALA A 171 -16.51 -12.19 -12.86
C ALA A 171 -16.85 -13.24 -11.79
N ASP A 172 -16.07 -14.32 -11.73
CA ASP A 172 -16.18 -15.42 -10.76
C ASP A 172 -15.30 -15.22 -9.51
N PHE A 173 -14.69 -14.03 -9.37
CA PHE A 173 -13.82 -13.71 -8.24
C PHE A 173 -14.57 -13.83 -6.92
N LYS A 174 -14.15 -14.75 -6.05
CA LYS A 174 -14.86 -15.07 -4.80
C LYS A 174 -14.53 -14.11 -3.66
N GLY A 175 -13.58 -13.21 -3.88
CA GLY A 175 -13.17 -12.22 -2.89
C GLY A 175 -12.17 -12.73 -1.87
N PHE A 176 -11.72 -11.80 -1.02
CA PHE A 176 -10.78 -12.09 0.05
C PHE A 176 -11.47 -12.09 1.41
N ARG A 177 -11.46 -13.24 2.10
CA ARG A 177 -12.14 -13.38 3.40
C ARG A 177 -11.48 -12.64 4.56
N ASN A 178 -10.17 -12.34 4.46
CA ASN A 178 -9.38 -11.76 5.55
C ASN A 178 -8.75 -10.41 5.21
N LEU A 179 -8.99 -9.88 3.99
CA LEU A 179 -8.28 -8.70 3.50
C LEU A 179 -8.85 -7.41 4.09
N LYS A 180 -8.11 -6.84 5.03
CA LYS A 180 -8.48 -5.61 5.74
C LYS A 180 -7.93 -4.35 5.06
N ARG A 181 -6.86 -4.50 4.28
CA ARG A 181 -6.16 -3.39 3.63
C ARG A 181 -5.93 -3.66 2.15
N VAL A 182 -6.40 -2.73 1.33
CA VAL A 182 -6.06 -2.66 -0.10
C VAL A 182 -5.44 -1.31 -0.37
N PHE A 183 -4.28 -1.29 -1.03
CA PHE A 183 -3.65 -0.08 -1.54
C PHE A 183 -3.29 -0.27 -3.02
N LEU A 184 -3.85 0.56 -3.89
CA LEU A 184 -3.59 0.57 -5.33
C LEU A 184 -2.87 1.87 -5.68
N ALA A 185 -1.70 1.77 -6.31
CA ALA A 185 -0.93 2.91 -6.79
C ALA A 185 -0.63 2.76 -8.27
N ASP A 186 -0.79 3.83 -9.05
CA ASP A 186 -0.48 3.86 -10.48
C ASP A 186 -1.01 2.60 -11.21
N THR A 187 -2.22 2.19 -10.84
CA THR A 187 -2.82 0.92 -11.26
C THR A 187 -3.86 1.18 -12.33
N ASP A 188 -3.78 0.43 -13.43
CA ASP A 188 -4.79 0.43 -14.48
C ASP A 188 -5.99 -0.40 -14.00
N ILE A 189 -7.01 0.28 -13.48
CA ILE A 189 -8.25 -0.32 -12.97
C ILE A 189 -9.46 0.54 -13.34
N THR A 190 -10.54 -0.10 -13.79
CA THR A 190 -11.79 0.59 -14.12
C THR A 190 -12.67 0.83 -12.89
N ASP A 191 -13.63 1.76 -12.99
CA ASP A 191 -14.63 1.98 -11.94
C ASP A 191 -15.39 0.69 -11.58
N GLY A 192 -15.75 -0.12 -12.59
CA GLY A 192 -16.47 -1.37 -12.42
C GLY A 192 -15.64 -2.47 -11.75
N ASP A 193 -14.38 -2.61 -12.17
CA ASP A 193 -13.43 -3.55 -11.55
C ASP A 193 -13.18 -3.20 -10.07
N LEU A 194 -12.96 -1.91 -9.77
CA LEU A 194 -12.77 -1.47 -8.39
C LEU A 194 -14.01 -1.73 -7.53
N GLN A 195 -15.20 -1.44 -8.06
CA GLN A 195 -16.45 -1.74 -7.38
C GLN A 195 -16.56 -3.25 -7.11
N HIS A 196 -16.28 -4.10 -8.10
CA HIS A 196 -16.31 -5.55 -7.96
C HIS A 196 -15.32 -6.06 -6.92
N LEU A 197 -14.09 -5.54 -6.89
CA LEU A 197 -13.07 -5.88 -5.88
C LEU A 197 -13.57 -5.54 -4.46
N VAL A 198 -14.06 -4.33 -4.25
CA VAL A 198 -14.49 -3.84 -2.93
C VAL A 198 -15.74 -4.58 -2.45
N SER A 199 -16.71 -4.85 -3.33
CA SER A 199 -17.92 -5.61 -3.02
C SER A 199 -17.58 -7.03 -2.54
N ASN A 200 -16.61 -7.68 -3.17
CA ASN A 200 -16.15 -9.02 -2.79
C ASN A 200 -15.26 -9.04 -1.52
N CYS A 201 -14.90 -7.89 -0.96
CA CYS A 201 -14.11 -7.77 0.28
C CYS A 201 -14.85 -7.03 1.41
N SER A 202 -16.13 -6.66 1.21
CA SER A 202 -16.78 -5.60 2.00
C SER A 202 -16.97 -5.94 3.48
N SER A 203 -17.06 -7.22 3.86
CA SER A 203 -17.34 -7.64 5.25
C SER A 203 -16.14 -7.45 6.21
N VAL A 204 -14.94 -7.27 5.67
CA VAL A 204 -13.67 -7.23 6.43
C VAL A 204 -12.75 -6.06 6.05
N LEU A 205 -12.95 -5.43 4.89
CA LEU A 205 -12.11 -4.33 4.43
C LEU A 205 -12.25 -3.12 5.38
N GLU A 206 -11.14 -2.69 5.98
CA GLU A 206 -11.08 -1.57 6.93
C GLU A 206 -10.43 -0.32 6.33
N PHE A 207 -9.58 -0.51 5.31
CA PHE A 207 -8.83 0.54 4.64
C PHE A 207 -8.75 0.31 3.13
N LEU A 208 -8.97 1.38 2.37
CA LEU A 208 -8.78 1.45 0.92
C LEU A 208 -7.92 2.67 0.59
N GLY A 209 -6.79 2.45 -0.06
CA GLY A 209 -5.93 3.50 -0.59
C GLY A 209 -5.85 3.42 -2.10
N ILE A 210 -6.00 4.55 -2.77
CA ILE A 210 -5.95 4.68 -4.22
C ILE A 210 -5.05 5.87 -4.53
N SER A 211 -4.02 5.68 -5.32
CA SER A 211 -3.07 6.72 -5.71
C SER A 211 -2.79 6.65 -7.20
N GLY A 212 -2.82 7.77 -7.92
CA GLY A 212 -2.40 7.82 -9.33
C GLY A 212 -3.17 6.91 -10.29
N CYS A 213 -4.36 6.41 -9.90
CA CYS A 213 -5.17 5.51 -10.74
C CYS A 213 -5.92 6.32 -11.80
N GLY A 214 -5.30 6.51 -12.95
CA GLY A 214 -5.72 7.48 -13.97
C GLY A 214 -7.01 7.13 -14.71
N MET A 215 -7.45 5.86 -14.69
CA MET A 215 -8.67 5.41 -15.37
C MET A 215 -9.95 5.64 -14.56
N LEU A 216 -9.84 5.92 -13.25
CA LEU A 216 -10.99 6.05 -12.37
C LEU A 216 -11.70 7.38 -12.61
N THR A 217 -13.00 7.32 -12.88
CA THR A 217 -13.85 8.49 -13.08
C THR A 217 -14.83 8.70 -11.95
N ARG A 218 -15.29 7.62 -11.31
CA ARG A 218 -16.25 7.63 -10.21
C ARG A 218 -15.95 6.51 -9.23
N LEU A 219 -15.84 6.87 -7.95
CA LEU A 219 -15.66 5.90 -6.88
C LEU A 219 -17.00 5.68 -6.17
N ARG A 220 -17.60 4.50 -6.38
CA ARG A 220 -18.88 4.12 -5.77
C ARG A 220 -18.71 2.92 -4.86
N ILE A 221 -19.05 3.09 -3.59
CA ILE A 221 -19.03 2.01 -2.60
C ILE A 221 -20.35 2.07 -1.82
N SER A 222 -21.29 1.21 -2.21
CA SER A 222 -22.71 1.30 -1.79
C SER A 222 -23.19 0.20 -0.84
N HIS A 223 -22.29 -0.64 -0.31
CA HIS A 223 -22.67 -1.76 0.55
C HIS A 223 -22.77 -1.36 2.04
N LEU A 224 -23.97 -1.47 2.62
CA LEU A 224 -24.27 -1.14 4.03
C LEU A 224 -23.49 -1.99 5.05
N SER A 225 -23.04 -3.18 4.66
CA SER A 225 -22.25 -4.11 5.49
C SER A 225 -20.75 -3.81 5.48
N ASN A 226 -20.33 -2.71 4.85
CA ASN A 226 -18.92 -2.37 4.70
C ASN A 226 -18.30 -1.91 6.03
N LYS A 227 -17.16 -2.51 6.42
CA LYS A 227 -16.36 -2.12 7.59
C LYS A 227 -15.29 -1.06 7.28
N LEU A 228 -15.30 -0.50 6.06
CA LEU A 228 -14.32 0.48 5.60
C LEU A 228 -14.39 1.73 6.47
N LYS A 229 -13.33 1.97 7.24
CA LYS A 229 -13.20 3.11 8.14
C LYS A 229 -12.32 4.21 7.56
N HIS A 230 -11.36 3.85 6.71
CA HIS A 230 -10.37 4.78 6.19
C HIS A 230 -10.25 4.68 4.68
N LEU A 231 -10.47 5.79 4.00
CA LEU A 231 -10.29 5.94 2.56
C LEU A 231 -9.21 6.98 2.27
N GLN A 232 -8.23 6.61 1.44
CA GLN A 232 -7.22 7.51 0.89
C GLN A 232 -7.34 7.55 -0.63
N VAL A 233 -7.43 8.74 -1.21
CA VAL A 233 -7.51 8.94 -2.65
C VAL A 233 -6.57 10.07 -3.05
N TYR A 234 -5.50 9.74 -3.78
CA TYR A 234 -4.45 10.68 -4.16
C TYR A 234 -4.24 10.71 -5.68
N ASP A 235 -4.08 11.91 -6.22
CA ASP A 235 -3.56 12.18 -7.57
C ASP A 235 -4.31 11.44 -8.71
N CYS A 236 -5.60 11.14 -8.50
CA CYS A 236 -6.48 10.48 -9.48
C CYS A 236 -7.10 11.53 -10.42
N ARG A 237 -6.45 11.79 -11.55
CA ARG A 237 -6.72 12.96 -12.41
C ARG A 237 -8.11 12.98 -13.07
N LEU A 238 -8.69 11.82 -13.37
CA LEU A 238 -9.99 11.72 -14.04
C LEU A 238 -11.17 11.59 -13.07
N LEU A 239 -10.91 11.49 -11.76
CA LEU A 239 -11.93 11.23 -10.75
C LEU A 239 -12.79 12.48 -10.51
N ARG A 240 -14.11 12.36 -10.70
CA ARG A 240 -15.07 13.48 -10.63
C ARG A 240 -16.03 13.39 -9.44
N ALA A 241 -16.33 12.18 -8.97
CA ALA A 241 -17.33 11.95 -7.93
C ALA A 241 -16.95 10.79 -7.02
N MET A 242 -17.34 10.92 -5.75
CA MET A 242 -17.21 9.91 -4.71
C MET A 242 -18.58 9.72 -4.05
N GLU A 243 -19.12 8.51 -4.13
CA GLU A 243 -20.44 8.15 -3.61
C GLU A 243 -20.29 7.02 -2.59
N PHE A 244 -20.67 7.29 -1.33
CA PHE A 244 -20.49 6.36 -0.21
C PHE A 244 -21.80 6.19 0.56
N ASN A 245 -22.14 4.93 0.86
CA ASN A 245 -23.28 4.58 1.70
C ASN A 245 -22.88 3.69 2.89
N PHE A 246 -21.93 4.18 3.70
CA PHE A 246 -21.42 3.48 4.88
C PHE A 246 -20.75 4.45 5.85
N GLY A 247 -20.48 3.99 7.08
CA GLY A 247 -19.90 4.79 8.17
C GLY A 247 -18.38 5.02 8.03
N LEU A 248 -17.95 5.69 6.96
CA LEU A 248 -16.55 6.10 6.78
C LEU A 248 -16.14 7.04 7.92
N VAL A 249 -14.99 6.79 8.57
CA VAL A 249 -14.51 7.58 9.72
C VAL A 249 -13.45 8.58 9.30
N LYS A 250 -12.54 8.16 8.41
CA LYS A 250 -11.41 8.96 7.94
C LYS A 250 -11.37 9.03 6.42
N LEU A 251 -11.26 10.25 5.89
CA LEU A 251 -11.09 10.52 4.47
C LEU A 251 -9.84 11.38 4.25
N GLU A 252 -8.90 10.88 3.45
CA GLU A 252 -7.78 11.65 2.94
C GLU A 252 -7.89 11.78 1.42
N TYR A 253 -7.95 13.00 0.92
CA TYR A 253 -8.05 13.30 -0.50
C TYR A 253 -6.97 14.30 -0.93
N LYS A 254 -6.26 13.99 -2.00
CA LYS A 254 -5.32 14.87 -2.68
C LYS A 254 -5.59 14.80 -4.19
N GLY A 255 -5.78 15.93 -4.85
CA GLY A 255 -6.02 15.92 -6.28
C GLY A 255 -6.24 17.30 -6.90
N PRO A 256 -6.48 17.34 -8.22
CA PRO A 256 -6.51 18.59 -8.97
C PRO A 256 -7.77 19.44 -8.70
N SER A 257 -8.86 18.84 -8.24
CA SER A 257 -10.15 19.52 -8.11
C SER A 257 -10.98 18.99 -6.94
N ILE A 258 -11.96 19.78 -6.50
CA ILE A 258 -12.95 19.36 -5.50
C ILE A 258 -13.73 18.16 -6.04
N ILE A 259 -13.96 17.16 -5.20
CA ILE A 259 -14.81 16.02 -5.54
C ILE A 259 -16.16 16.18 -4.85
N LEU A 260 -17.23 15.98 -5.62
CA LEU A 260 -18.59 15.88 -5.09
C LEU A 260 -18.70 14.61 -4.25
N LEU A 261 -18.85 14.80 -2.94
CA LEU A 261 -19.30 13.75 -2.02
C LEU A 261 -20.83 13.72 -2.10
N SER A 262 -21.38 12.72 -2.77
CA SER A 262 -22.83 12.53 -2.84
C SER A 262 -23.26 11.52 -1.77
N PRO A 263 -24.26 11.82 -0.92
CA PRO A 263 -24.76 10.86 0.05
C PRO A 263 -25.67 9.82 -0.64
N PRO A 264 -25.70 8.59 -0.10
CA PRO A 264 -26.84 8.23 0.72
C PRO A 264 -26.37 7.75 2.09
N GLY A 265 -26.98 8.23 3.17
CA GLY A 265 -26.74 7.69 4.51
C GLY A 265 -25.70 8.43 5.35
N THR A 266 -25.93 8.42 6.67
CA THR A 266 -25.18 9.13 7.71
C THR A 266 -23.68 8.78 7.70
N LEU A 267 -22.87 9.55 6.97
CA LEU A 267 -21.42 9.47 7.05
C LEU A 267 -21.00 9.75 8.50
N LEU A 268 -20.22 8.83 9.08
CA LEU A 268 -19.65 8.97 10.42
C LEU A 268 -18.27 9.64 10.38
N LEU A 269 -18.05 10.49 9.37
CA LEU A 269 -16.75 11.12 9.14
C LEU A 269 -16.36 11.96 10.35
N ALA A 270 -15.24 11.59 10.95
CA ALA A 270 -14.65 12.29 12.08
C ALA A 270 -13.37 13.03 11.68
N ASP A 271 -12.60 12.49 10.72
CA ASP A 271 -11.34 13.06 10.24
C ASP A 271 -11.36 13.23 8.72
N VAL A 272 -11.25 14.47 8.25
CA VAL A 272 -11.25 14.82 6.83
C VAL A 272 -10.03 15.65 6.51
N CYS A 273 -9.22 15.17 5.57
CA CYS A 273 -8.05 15.85 5.04
C CYS A 273 -8.19 16.02 3.53
N ILE A 274 -8.30 17.26 3.06
CA ILE A 274 -8.47 17.61 1.64
C ILE A 274 -7.30 18.51 1.22
N LYS A 275 -6.58 18.09 0.18
CA LYS A 275 -5.46 18.84 -0.43
C LYS A 275 -5.71 19.02 -1.92
N LEU A 276 -6.01 20.25 -2.33
CA LEU A 276 -6.26 20.59 -3.73
C LEU A 276 -4.98 21.16 -4.34
N GLU A 277 -4.52 20.54 -5.42
CA GLU A 277 -3.31 20.95 -6.14
C GLU A 277 -3.58 21.99 -7.24
N GLY A 278 -4.80 22.00 -7.80
CA GLY A 278 -5.21 22.96 -8.81
C GLY A 278 -5.70 24.27 -8.21
N ILE A 279 -5.71 25.33 -9.05
CA ILE A 279 -6.39 26.58 -8.73
C ILE A 279 -7.89 26.31 -8.76
N SER A 280 -8.53 26.42 -7.60
CA SER A 280 -9.98 26.32 -7.46
C SER A 280 -10.53 27.71 -7.14
N THR A 281 -11.76 27.98 -7.55
CA THR A 281 -12.43 29.27 -7.30
C THR A 281 -13.48 29.20 -6.20
N ASN A 282 -13.87 27.99 -5.78
CA ASN A 282 -15.03 27.76 -4.91
C ASN A 282 -14.75 26.68 -3.84
N SER A 283 -13.49 26.45 -3.45
CA SER A 283 -13.19 25.39 -2.45
C SER A 283 -13.76 25.73 -1.10
N LEU A 284 -13.55 26.97 -0.64
CA LEU A 284 -14.13 27.43 0.62
C LEU A 284 -15.67 27.37 0.59
N GLU A 285 -16.30 27.75 -0.53
CA GLU A 285 -17.76 27.68 -0.67
C GLU A 285 -18.26 26.23 -0.55
N TYR A 286 -17.65 25.28 -1.26
CA TYR A 286 -18.01 23.86 -1.18
C TYR A 286 -17.92 23.32 0.25
N MET A 287 -16.88 23.72 0.99
CA MET A 287 -16.63 23.26 2.34
C MET A 287 -17.73 23.69 3.31
N PHE A 288 -18.05 24.99 3.32
CA PHE A 288 -19.04 25.56 4.24
C PHE A 288 -20.49 25.39 3.79
N THR A 289 -20.72 24.95 2.56
CA THR A 289 -22.05 24.59 2.06
C THR A 289 -22.22 23.08 2.04
N LYS A 290 -21.65 22.37 1.05
CA LYS A 290 -21.93 20.96 0.81
C LYS A 290 -21.29 20.02 1.82
N LEU A 291 -20.00 20.22 2.16
CA LEU A 291 -19.32 19.29 3.06
C LEU A 291 -19.92 19.34 4.46
N CYS A 292 -20.22 20.54 4.97
CA CYS A 292 -20.85 20.69 6.29
C CYS A 292 -22.20 19.96 6.39
N HIS A 293 -23.02 19.97 5.33
CA HIS A 293 -24.27 19.21 5.31
C HIS A 293 -24.05 17.71 5.21
N ASN A 294 -23.07 17.27 4.41
CA ASN A 294 -22.85 15.85 4.14
C ASN A 294 -22.09 15.13 5.26
N ALA A 295 -21.31 15.87 6.06
CA ALA A 295 -20.48 15.32 7.13
C ALA A 295 -20.57 16.18 8.42
N PRO A 296 -21.74 16.22 9.08
CA PRO A 296 -21.95 17.11 10.23
C PRO A 296 -21.16 16.69 11.49
N ARG A 297 -20.65 15.45 11.55
CA ARG A 297 -19.93 14.88 12.71
C ARG A 297 -18.41 15.05 12.66
N VAL A 298 -17.89 15.81 11.71
CA VAL A 298 -16.44 16.00 11.55
C VAL A 298 -15.85 16.67 12.80
N GLU A 299 -14.83 16.04 13.38
CA GLU A 299 -14.10 16.55 14.54
C GLU A 299 -12.76 17.18 14.14
N THR A 300 -12.10 16.64 13.12
CA THR A 300 -10.85 17.16 12.58
C THR A 300 -10.99 17.44 11.10
N LEU A 301 -10.71 18.68 10.71
CA LEU A 301 -10.75 19.11 9.32
C LEU A 301 -9.44 19.79 8.93
N THR A 302 -8.76 19.21 7.93
CA THR A 302 -7.61 19.83 7.27
C THR A 302 -7.97 20.15 5.82
N LEU A 303 -7.84 21.41 5.43
CA LEU A 303 -7.98 21.86 4.06
C LEU A 303 -6.70 22.56 3.62
N ARG A 304 -6.16 22.14 2.49
CA ARG A 304 -5.13 22.90 1.76
C ARG A 304 -5.62 23.14 0.34
N CYS A 305 -5.67 24.39 -0.09
CA CYS A 305 -6.10 24.71 -1.45
C CYS A 305 -5.45 25.98 -1.97
N HIS A 306 -5.35 26.04 -3.30
CA HIS A 306 -4.95 27.22 -4.03
C HIS A 306 -6.22 27.95 -4.52
N GLU A 307 -6.47 29.16 -4.01
CA GLU A 307 -7.62 29.99 -4.38
C GLU A 307 -7.20 31.04 -5.41
N GLY A 308 -7.95 31.15 -6.51
CA GLY A 308 -7.65 32.07 -7.62
C GLY A 308 -8.00 33.54 -7.35
N LYS A 309 -8.81 33.82 -6.32
CA LYS A 309 -9.15 35.16 -5.82
C LYS A 309 -9.27 35.09 -4.28
N MET A 310 -9.33 36.23 -3.58
CA MET A 310 -9.82 36.22 -2.19
C MET A 310 -11.26 35.70 -2.19
N ALA A 311 -11.44 34.40 -1.98
CA ALA A 311 -12.74 33.77 -1.92
C ALA A 311 -13.55 34.44 -0.80
N ALA A 312 -14.65 35.11 -1.17
CA ALA A 312 -15.61 35.57 -0.19
C ALA A 312 -16.23 34.34 0.47
N LEU A 313 -16.10 34.23 1.78
CA LEU A 313 -16.85 33.23 2.55
C LEU A 313 -18.35 33.44 2.25
N PRO A 314 -19.12 32.37 1.97
CA PRO A 314 -20.53 32.52 1.68
C PRO A 314 -21.23 33.24 2.84
N GLY A 315 -22.16 34.14 2.54
CA GLY A 315 -22.85 34.96 3.54
C GLY A 315 -23.67 34.16 4.57
N LYS A 316 -23.87 32.86 4.33
CA LYS A 316 -24.45 31.89 5.27
C LYS A 316 -23.53 30.67 5.36
N LEU A 317 -22.72 30.62 6.41
CA LEU A 317 -21.87 29.48 6.72
C LEU A 317 -22.68 28.48 7.54
N HIS A 318 -22.63 27.20 7.17
CA HIS A 318 -23.12 26.15 8.06
C HIS A 318 -22.03 25.80 9.07
N GLU A 319 -22.44 25.60 10.32
CA GLU A 319 -21.51 25.36 11.42
C GLU A 319 -21.23 23.86 11.57
N PHE A 320 -19.95 23.50 11.64
CA PHE A 320 -19.54 22.18 12.08
C PHE A 320 -19.64 22.10 13.60
N VAL A 321 -20.79 21.64 14.10
CA VAL A 321 -21.13 21.62 15.54
C VAL A 321 -20.15 20.76 16.36
N HIS A 322 -19.49 19.78 15.74
CA HIS A 322 -18.59 18.84 16.41
C HIS A 322 -17.09 19.09 16.15
N LEU A 323 -16.74 20.16 15.42
CA LEU A 323 -15.37 20.42 15.03
C LEU A 323 -14.50 20.83 16.22
N LYS A 324 -13.41 20.09 16.45
CA LYS A 324 -12.42 20.33 17.50
C LYS A 324 -11.12 20.89 16.94
N HIS A 325 -10.74 20.46 15.74
CA HIS A 325 -9.48 20.85 15.10
C HIS A 325 -9.72 21.29 13.66
N LEU A 326 -9.32 22.52 13.35
CA LEU A 326 -9.37 23.09 12.01
C LEU A 326 -7.96 23.51 11.58
N THR A 327 -7.49 22.98 10.45
CA THR A 327 -6.25 23.43 9.79
C THR A 327 -6.58 23.93 8.39
N LEU A 328 -6.33 25.21 8.14
CA LEU A 328 -6.51 25.85 6.83
C LEU A 328 -5.14 26.28 6.29
N GLY A 329 -4.73 25.71 5.16
CA GLY A 329 -3.57 26.14 4.38
C GLY A 329 -4.04 26.75 3.07
N LEU A 330 -4.18 28.06 3.02
CA LEU A 330 -4.64 28.79 1.84
C LEU A 330 -3.46 29.44 1.13
N THR A 331 -3.36 29.19 -0.16
CA THR A 331 -2.41 29.86 -1.06
C THR A 331 -3.21 30.63 -2.10
N PHE A 332 -2.93 31.93 -2.24
CA PHE A 332 -3.61 32.78 -3.21
C PHE A 332 -2.71 32.97 -4.43
N GLY A 333 -3.27 32.79 -5.62
CA GLY A 333 -2.56 33.15 -6.86
C GLY A 333 -2.51 34.67 -7.00
N ASN A 334 -1.31 35.24 -7.18
CA ASN A 334 -1.20 36.56 -7.77
C ASN A 334 -1.46 36.41 -9.28
N HIS A 335 -2.29 37.30 -9.83
CA HIS A 335 -2.63 37.37 -11.25
C HIS A 335 -1.39 37.35 -12.16
#